data_AF-A0A496UPR7-F1
#
_entry.id   AF-A0A496UPR7-F1
#
_cell.length_a   1.000
_cell.length_b   1.000
_cell.length_c   1.000
_cell.angle_alpha   90.00
_cell.angle_beta   90.00
_cell.angle_gamma   90.00
#
_symmetry.space_group_name_H-M   'P 1'
#
loop_
_entity.id
_entity.type
_entity.pdbx_description
1 polymer ?
#
loop_
_entity_poly.entity_id
_entity_poly.type
_entity_poly.pdbx_seq_one_letter_code
_entity_poly.pdbx_strand_id
1 'polypeptide(L)'
;MKIPSLILKQLYSFGSLENQARGVQFGLKNRLSDAVLTGINEVKIDGTALPLADVVFDLGNGNEVAPADVTPDNPVAFPLAKLMTVIWKGEALEIGKHTININFDTNPFGKLSFKVKDSIRDHKEERITVPYDKEDNYSDEIINTRREFLESFSGAKPDHLYKPSFDPRLTDGNIENFIGVAQVPIGLAGPVMVNGEYAKG
;
A
#
# COMPACT_ATOMS: atom_id res chain seq x y z
N MET A 1 28.39 6.57 -4.92
CA MET A 1 27.59 5.81 -5.91
C MET A 1 26.48 6.73 -6.42
N LYS A 2 26.21 6.82 -7.73
CA LYS A 2 25.09 7.63 -8.24
C LYS A 2 23.82 6.76 -8.28
N ILE A 3 22.84 7.07 -7.44
CA ILE A 3 21.55 6.38 -7.47
C ILE A 3 20.69 6.98 -8.59
N PRO A 4 20.10 6.16 -9.49
CA PRO A 4 19.19 6.62 -10.52
C PRO A 4 18.01 7.43 -9.95
N SER A 5 17.65 8.52 -10.63
CA SER A 5 16.58 9.42 -10.19
C SER A 5 15.21 8.74 -10.07
N LEU A 6 14.94 7.73 -10.90
CA LEU A 6 13.71 6.94 -10.83
C LEU A 6 13.62 6.17 -9.51
N ILE A 7 14.73 5.58 -9.06
CA ILE A 7 14.79 4.81 -7.81
C ILE A 7 14.66 5.76 -6.61
N LEU A 8 15.31 6.92 -6.64
CA LEU A 8 15.17 7.91 -5.56
C LEU A 8 13.72 8.38 -5.40
N LYS A 9 12.99 8.58 -6.50
CA LYS A 9 11.56 8.93 -6.43
C LYS A 9 10.69 7.82 -5.83
N GLN A 10 11.11 6.56 -5.91
CA GLN A 10 10.38 5.45 -5.29
C GLN A 10 10.47 5.46 -3.75
N LEU A 11 11.39 6.24 -3.17
CA LEU A 11 11.40 6.47 -1.72
C LEU A 11 10.13 7.18 -1.26
N TYR A 12 9.50 7.97 -2.14
CA TYR A 12 8.21 8.57 -1.87
C TYR A 12 7.07 7.56 -2.05
N SER A 13 6.13 7.52 -1.10
CA SER A 13 4.92 6.71 -1.21
C SER A 13 3.85 7.49 -1.97
N PHE A 14 3.71 7.26 -3.28
CA PHE A 14 2.71 7.97 -4.09
C PHE A 14 1.28 7.81 -3.57
N GLY A 15 0.53 8.91 -3.50
CA GLY A 15 -0.82 8.96 -2.93
C GLY A 15 -0.84 9.05 -1.41
N SER A 16 0.28 9.38 -0.78
CA SER A 16 0.35 9.56 0.68
C SER A 16 0.23 11.02 1.12
N LEU A 17 0.30 11.99 0.20
CA LEU A 17 0.09 13.40 0.52
C LEU A 17 -1.35 13.63 0.98
N GLU A 18 -1.51 14.05 2.22
CA GLU A 18 -2.82 14.20 2.85
C GLU A 18 -2.83 15.39 3.82
N ASN A 19 -3.92 16.16 3.80
CA ASN A 19 -4.22 17.10 4.88
C ASN A 19 -4.83 16.33 6.05
N GLN A 20 -4.23 16.41 7.23
CA GLN A 20 -4.76 15.85 8.47
C GLN A 20 -4.94 16.93 9.53
N ALA A 21 -5.62 16.57 10.63
CA ALA A 21 -5.86 17.49 11.75
C ALA A 21 -4.56 18.06 12.37
N ARG A 22 -3.45 17.30 12.28
CA ARG A 22 -2.12 17.67 12.78
C ARG A 22 -1.24 18.40 11.75
N GLY A 23 -1.79 18.76 10.59
CA GLY A 23 -1.08 19.38 9.48
C GLY A 23 -1.01 18.47 8.25
N VAL A 24 -0.11 18.80 7.33
CA VAL A 24 0.07 18.09 6.06
C VAL A 24 1.06 16.95 6.25
N GLN A 25 0.74 15.75 5.75
CA GLN A 25 1.63 14.61 5.85
C GLN A 25 1.88 13.91 4.52
N PHE A 26 2.99 13.19 4.42
CA PHE A 26 3.28 12.24 3.35
C PHE A 26 4.29 11.17 3.81
N GLY A 27 4.30 10.02 3.13
CA GLY A 27 5.09 8.86 3.52
C GLY A 27 6.39 8.68 2.71
N LEU A 28 7.48 8.37 3.40
CA LEU A 28 8.75 7.95 2.82
C LEU A 28 9.06 6.51 3.20
N LYS A 29 9.19 5.63 2.22
CA LYS A 29 9.52 4.22 2.41
C LYS A 29 10.90 3.93 1.86
N ASN A 30 11.79 3.36 2.67
CA ASN A 30 13.07 2.91 2.15
C ASN A 30 12.86 1.75 1.17
N ARG A 31 13.31 1.92 -0.07
CA ARG A 31 13.30 0.92 -1.14
C ARG A 31 14.68 0.70 -1.75
N LEU A 32 15.73 1.17 -1.07
CA LEU A 32 17.12 0.99 -1.45
C LEU A 32 17.67 -0.27 -0.76
N SER A 33 18.63 -0.11 0.14
CA SER A 33 19.10 -1.12 1.08
C SER A 33 19.05 -0.54 2.49
N ASP A 34 19.42 -1.34 3.49
CA ASP A 34 19.54 -0.85 4.87
C ASP A 34 20.42 0.40 4.93
N ALA A 35 19.89 1.41 5.63
CA ALA A 35 20.51 2.71 5.77
C ALA A 35 20.17 3.32 7.12
N VAL A 36 20.92 4.35 7.46
CA VAL A 36 20.60 5.27 8.56
C VAL A 36 20.52 6.68 8.01
N LEU A 37 19.55 7.46 8.51
CA LEU A 37 19.46 8.89 8.28
C LEU A 37 20.42 9.60 9.24
N THR A 38 21.24 10.50 8.69
CA THR A 38 22.25 11.26 9.44
C THR A 38 22.04 12.77 9.35
N GLY A 39 21.02 13.22 8.63
CA GLY A 39 20.70 14.64 8.48
C GLY A 39 19.46 14.87 7.64
N ILE A 40 18.65 15.85 8.02
CA ILE A 40 17.47 16.27 7.26
C ILE A 40 17.66 17.75 6.92
N ASN A 41 17.98 18.02 5.65
CA ASN A 41 18.48 19.33 5.23
C ASN A 41 17.37 20.26 4.76
N GLU A 42 16.39 19.73 4.03
CA GLU A 42 15.37 20.55 3.40
C GLU A 42 14.13 19.72 3.07
N VAL A 43 12.96 20.32 3.34
CA VAL A 43 11.67 19.88 2.82
C VAL A 43 11.05 21.10 2.13
N LYS A 44 10.62 20.94 0.87
CA LYS A 44 9.88 21.98 0.13
C LYS A 44 8.57 21.44 -0.38
N ILE A 45 7.54 22.28 -0.34
CA ILE A 45 6.26 22.05 -1.00
C ILE A 45 6.00 23.23 -1.95
N ASP A 46 5.69 22.93 -3.20
CA ASP A 46 5.47 23.90 -4.29
C ASP A 46 6.58 24.93 -4.48
N GLY A 47 7.81 24.54 -4.16
CA GLY A 47 8.99 25.38 -4.26
C GLY A 47 9.28 26.21 -3.00
N THR A 48 8.35 26.29 -2.05
CA THR A 48 8.53 26.97 -0.76
C THR A 48 9.21 26.04 0.24
N ALA A 49 10.30 26.49 0.84
CA ALA A 49 10.97 25.76 1.91
C ALA A 49 10.16 25.83 3.21
N LEU A 50 9.91 24.67 3.80
CA LEU A 50 9.21 24.57 5.08
C LEU A 50 10.19 24.87 6.22
N PRO A 51 9.77 25.59 7.28
CA PRO A 51 10.56 25.69 8.50
C PRO A 51 10.72 24.30 9.11
N LEU A 52 11.96 23.81 9.25
CA LEU A 52 12.22 22.47 9.80
C LEU A 52 11.74 22.33 11.25
N ALA A 53 11.59 23.44 11.98
CA ALA A 53 10.99 23.44 13.32
C ALA A 53 9.51 23.01 13.33
N ASP A 54 8.80 23.20 12.21
CA ASP A 54 7.40 22.81 12.05
C ASP A 54 7.25 21.42 11.40
N VAL A 55 8.36 20.74 11.12
CA VAL A 55 8.38 19.41 10.51
C VAL A 55 8.74 18.37 11.55
N VAL A 56 8.04 17.24 11.53
CA VAL A 56 8.29 16.07 12.38
C VAL A 56 8.34 14.82 11.53
N PHE A 57 9.23 13.90 11.87
CA PHE A 57 9.34 12.57 11.25
C PHE A 57 8.80 11.52 12.22
N ASP A 58 7.64 10.95 11.91
CA ASP A 58 7.07 9.82 12.64
C ASP A 58 7.64 8.50 12.08
N LEU A 59 8.35 7.77 12.92
CA LEU A 59 8.99 6.49 12.60
C LEU A 59 8.05 5.29 12.83
N GLY A 60 6.78 5.55 13.17
CA GLY A 60 5.76 4.58 13.56
C GLY A 60 5.78 4.29 15.06
N ASN A 61 4.66 3.77 15.56
CA ASN A 61 4.45 3.41 16.98
C ASN A 61 4.62 4.59 17.96
N GLY A 62 4.32 5.81 17.51
CA GLY A 62 4.42 7.03 18.33
C GLY A 62 5.85 7.54 18.55
N ASN A 63 6.83 7.00 17.83
CA ASN A 63 8.21 7.48 17.89
C ASN A 63 8.42 8.61 16.87
N GLU A 64 8.40 9.84 17.37
CA GLU A 64 8.58 11.04 16.55
C GLU A 64 9.97 11.64 16.78
N VAL A 65 10.60 12.11 15.70
CA VAL A 65 11.92 12.74 15.75
C VAL A 65 11.86 14.09 15.02
N ALA A 66 12.43 15.13 15.62
CA ALA A 66 12.57 16.42 14.96
C ALA A 66 13.75 16.38 13.97
N PRO A 67 13.68 17.08 12.82
CA PRO A 67 14.78 17.17 11.87
C PRO A 67 16.12 17.59 12.48
N ALA A 68 16.08 18.45 13.50
CA ALA A 68 17.26 18.94 14.21
C ALA A 68 17.97 17.87 15.05
N ASP A 69 17.25 16.83 15.49
CA ASP A 69 17.79 15.76 16.31
C ASP A 69 18.45 14.65 15.48
N VAL A 70 18.22 14.63 14.17
CA VAL A 70 18.81 13.66 13.24
C VAL A 70 20.16 14.17 12.78
N THR A 71 21.22 13.65 13.38
CA THR A 71 22.60 14.07 13.11
C THR A 71 23.50 12.86 12.90
N PRO A 72 24.76 13.03 12.44
CA PRO A 72 25.71 11.91 12.38
C PRO A 72 25.98 11.27 13.75
N ASP A 73 25.90 12.05 14.84
CA ASP A 73 26.10 11.59 16.22
C ASP A 73 24.84 10.98 16.83
N ASN A 74 23.65 11.31 16.31
CA ASN A 74 22.36 10.74 16.68
C ASN A 74 21.57 10.29 15.44
N PRO A 75 22.01 9.22 14.76
CA PRO A 75 21.40 8.79 13.51
C PRO A 75 20.09 8.03 13.74
N VAL A 76 19.16 8.15 12.80
CA VAL A 76 17.88 7.44 12.83
C VAL A 76 17.93 6.24 11.90
N ALA A 77 17.56 5.06 12.41
CA ALA A 77 17.49 3.85 11.60
C ALA A 77 16.44 3.97 10.49
N PHE A 78 16.85 3.72 9.25
CA PHE A 78 15.96 3.67 8.09
C PHE A 78 16.22 2.38 7.29
N PRO A 79 15.95 1.19 7.87
CA PRO A 79 16.22 -0.08 7.22
C PRO A 79 15.32 -0.29 5.99
N LEU A 80 15.65 -1.26 5.14
CA LEU A 80 14.86 -1.60 3.96
C LEU A 80 13.39 -1.83 4.33
N ALA A 81 12.48 -1.33 3.50
CA ALA A 81 11.04 -1.39 3.66
C ALA A 81 10.45 -0.61 4.85
N LYS A 82 11.28 0.03 5.70
CA LYS A 82 10.78 0.93 6.74
C LYS A 82 10.03 2.10 6.11
N LEU A 83 8.83 2.37 6.62
CA LEU A 83 8.04 3.55 6.31
C LEU A 83 8.22 4.56 7.45
N MET A 84 8.44 5.83 7.09
CA MET A 84 8.33 6.98 7.98
C MET A 84 7.33 7.97 7.38
N THR A 85 6.62 8.69 8.24
CA THR A 85 5.70 9.74 7.84
C THR A 85 6.31 11.08 8.15
N VAL A 86 6.41 11.95 7.14
CA VAL A 86 6.82 13.34 7.31
C VAL A 86 5.57 14.17 7.53
N ILE A 87 5.58 15.01 8.56
CA ILE A 87 4.41 15.75 9.01
C ILE A 87 4.83 17.19 9.20
N TRP A 88 4.24 18.08 8.43
CA TRP A 88 4.41 19.52 8.54
C TRP A 88 3.20 20.13 9.24
N LYS A 89 3.43 20.74 10.40
CA LYS A 89 2.42 21.37 11.28
C LYS A 89 1.99 22.76 10.77
N GLY A 90 1.93 22.94 9.46
CA GLY A 90 1.49 24.19 8.83
C GLY A 90 0.03 24.15 8.37
N GLU A 91 -0.29 25.07 7.47
CA GLU A 91 -1.62 25.18 6.88
C GLU A 91 -1.90 24.02 5.90
N ALA A 92 -3.17 23.66 5.79
CA ALA A 92 -3.63 22.68 4.81
C ALA A 92 -3.29 23.15 3.39
N LEU A 93 -2.84 22.25 2.54
CA LEU A 93 -2.64 22.55 1.12
C LEU A 93 -3.98 22.52 0.38
N GLU A 94 -4.07 23.27 -0.71
CA GLU A 94 -5.23 23.22 -1.59
C GLU A 94 -5.46 21.81 -2.17
N ILE A 95 -6.67 21.54 -2.65
CA ILE A 95 -6.93 20.30 -3.39
C ILE A 95 -6.28 20.43 -4.78
N GLY A 96 -5.49 19.43 -5.17
CA GLY A 96 -4.80 19.47 -6.44
C GLY A 96 -3.40 18.87 -6.38
N LYS A 97 -2.58 19.21 -7.39
CA LYS A 97 -1.21 18.70 -7.55
C LYS A 97 -0.23 19.57 -6.80
N HIS A 98 0.60 18.94 -5.96
CA HIS A 98 1.70 19.61 -5.25
C HIS A 98 3.04 18.97 -5.63
N THR A 99 4.08 19.80 -5.68
CA THR A 99 5.46 19.36 -5.91
C THR A 99 6.21 19.29 -4.58
N ILE A 100 6.69 18.10 -4.23
CA ILE A 100 7.42 17.85 -2.99
C ILE A 100 8.90 17.64 -3.33
N ASN A 101 9.77 18.38 -2.65
CA ASN A 101 11.21 18.17 -2.71
C ASN A 101 11.75 17.85 -1.32
N ILE A 102 12.66 16.89 -1.23
CA ILE A 102 13.28 16.51 0.03
C ILE A 102 14.78 16.29 -0.19
N ASN A 103 15.58 16.84 0.72
CA ASN A 103 17.02 16.64 0.78
C ASN A 103 17.41 16.13 2.17
N PHE A 104 18.11 15.00 2.22
CA PHE A 104 18.54 14.37 3.47
C PHE A 104 19.84 13.59 3.26
N ASP A 105 20.57 13.34 4.32
CA ASP A 105 21.81 12.59 4.31
C ASP A 105 21.60 11.21 4.91
N THR A 106 22.26 10.23 4.31
CA THR A 106 22.22 8.84 4.74
C THR A 106 23.59 8.21 4.72
N ASN A 107 23.80 7.18 5.52
CA ASN A 107 24.89 6.23 5.37
C ASN A 107 24.28 4.88 4.93
N PRO A 108 24.75 4.23 3.84
CA PRO A 108 25.96 4.53 3.06
C PRO A 108 25.77 5.40 1.81
N PHE A 109 24.56 5.91 1.53
CA PHE A 109 24.30 6.54 0.23
C PHE A 109 24.73 8.00 0.10
N GLY A 110 25.08 8.65 1.21
CA GLY A 110 25.39 10.08 1.26
C GLY A 110 24.14 10.93 1.11
N LYS A 111 24.31 12.10 0.49
CA LYS A 111 23.24 13.07 0.28
C LYS A 111 22.27 12.61 -0.80
N LEU A 112 21.02 12.44 -0.42
CA LEU A 112 19.91 12.09 -1.31
C LEU A 112 19.01 13.31 -1.51
N SER A 113 18.57 13.49 -2.76
CA SER A 113 17.65 14.56 -3.15
C SER A 113 16.73 14.05 -4.23
N PHE A 114 15.43 14.27 -4.08
CA PHE A 114 14.46 14.00 -5.13
C PHE A 114 13.31 15.00 -5.11
N LYS A 115 12.63 15.05 -6.26
CA LYS A 115 11.43 15.86 -6.50
C LYS A 115 10.34 14.97 -7.06
N VAL A 116 9.17 14.99 -6.46
CA VAL A 116 7.97 14.25 -6.89
C VAL A 116 6.78 15.18 -6.99
N LYS A 117 5.77 14.76 -7.74
CA LYS A 117 4.45 15.40 -7.72
C LYS A 117 3.47 14.41 -7.15
N ASP A 118 2.69 14.84 -6.16
CA ASP A 118 1.57 14.07 -5.62
C ASP A 118 0.31 14.95 -5.66
N SER A 119 -0.83 14.43 -5.23
CA SER A 119 -2.05 15.23 -5.22
C SER A 119 -2.88 15.01 -3.96
N ILE A 120 -3.35 16.10 -3.37
CA ILE A 120 -4.42 16.05 -2.39
C ILE A 120 -5.73 15.98 -3.16
N ARG A 121 -6.60 15.05 -2.74
CA ARG A 121 -7.95 14.88 -3.27
C ARG A 121 -8.93 15.24 -2.17
N ASP A 122 -10.04 15.87 -2.54
CA ASP A 122 -11.10 16.37 -1.63
C ASP A 122 -11.67 15.24 -0.74
N HIS A 123 -11.61 14.00 -1.22
CA HIS A 123 -12.10 12.84 -0.51
C HIS A 123 -11.09 11.71 -0.59
N LYS A 124 -10.55 11.33 0.58
CA LYS A 124 -10.33 9.91 0.85
C LYS A 124 -11.74 9.36 1.04
N GLU A 125 -12.46 9.08 -0.06
CA GLU A 125 -13.59 8.17 0.06
C GLU A 125 -13.04 6.97 0.82
N GLU A 126 -13.61 6.67 1.99
CA GLU A 126 -13.33 5.41 2.66
C GLU A 126 -13.55 4.35 1.61
N ARG A 127 -12.44 3.83 1.07
CA ARG A 127 -12.52 2.94 -0.06
C ARG A 127 -13.26 1.73 0.48
N ILE A 128 -14.47 1.51 -0.02
CA ILE A 128 -15.27 0.37 0.41
C ILE A 128 -14.46 -0.87 0.00
N THR A 129 -13.84 -1.53 0.97
CA THR A 129 -13.00 -2.71 0.76
C THR A 129 -13.80 -3.96 1.04
N VAL A 130 -13.58 -4.99 0.24
CA VAL A 130 -14.10 -6.33 0.53
C VAL A 130 -13.47 -6.82 1.84
N PRO A 131 -14.25 -7.37 2.79
CA PRO A 131 -13.74 -7.93 4.03
C PRO A 131 -12.66 -8.99 3.78
N TYR A 132 -11.57 -8.91 4.56
CA TYR A 132 -10.39 -9.75 4.44
C TYR A 132 -9.87 -10.13 5.83
N ASP A 133 -9.54 -11.40 6.02
CA ASP A 133 -8.85 -11.89 7.22
C ASP A 133 -7.41 -12.28 6.83
N LYS A 134 -6.43 -11.80 7.61
CA LYS A 134 -5.01 -12.03 7.33
C LYS A 134 -4.51 -13.38 7.85
N GLU A 135 -5.14 -13.91 8.89
CA GLU A 135 -4.70 -15.14 9.57
C GLU A 135 -5.40 -16.37 8.97
N ASP A 136 -6.71 -16.29 8.74
CA ASP A 136 -7.48 -17.34 8.05
C ASP A 136 -8.56 -16.74 7.13
N ASN A 137 -8.16 -16.45 5.89
CA ASN A 137 -9.07 -15.90 4.87
C ASN A 137 -10.03 -16.94 4.25
N TYR A 138 -10.08 -18.17 4.78
CA TYR A 138 -10.96 -19.24 4.31
C TYR A 138 -11.83 -19.83 5.43
N SER A 139 -11.89 -19.16 6.58
CA SER A 139 -12.84 -19.47 7.64
C SER A 139 -14.30 -19.22 7.21
N ASP A 140 -15.24 -19.95 7.80
CA ASP A 140 -16.67 -19.75 7.50
C ASP A 140 -17.12 -18.33 7.86
N GLU A 141 -16.54 -17.76 8.92
CA GLU A 141 -16.83 -16.41 9.41
C GLU A 141 -16.49 -15.35 8.36
N ILE A 142 -15.28 -15.36 7.80
CA ILE A 142 -14.89 -14.35 6.80
C ILE A 142 -15.62 -14.54 5.47
N ILE A 143 -15.90 -15.78 5.09
CA ILE A 143 -16.69 -16.11 3.90
C ILE A 143 -18.11 -15.54 4.05
N ASN A 144 -18.77 -15.77 5.19
CA ASN A 144 -20.10 -15.23 5.44
C ASN A 144 -20.10 -13.70 5.53
N THR A 145 -19.09 -13.11 6.18
CA THR A 145 -18.93 -11.64 6.22
C THR A 145 -18.86 -11.04 4.81
N ARG A 146 -18.16 -11.70 3.88
CA ARG A 146 -18.12 -11.28 2.48
C ARG A 146 -19.45 -11.48 1.74
N ARG A 147 -20.21 -12.52 2.05
CA ARG A 147 -21.57 -12.73 1.49
C ARG A 147 -22.52 -11.63 1.96
N GLU A 148 -22.53 -11.30 3.25
CA GLU A 148 -23.31 -10.19 3.80
C GLU A 148 -22.89 -8.84 3.20
N PHE A 149 -21.58 -8.66 3.01
CA PHE A 149 -21.06 -7.50 2.29
C PHE A 149 -21.61 -7.43 0.85
N LEU A 150 -21.63 -8.54 0.10
CA LEU A 150 -22.21 -8.57 -1.24
C LEU A 150 -23.70 -8.20 -1.22
N GLU A 151 -24.48 -8.78 -0.31
CA GLU A 151 -25.92 -8.51 -0.23
C GLU A 151 -26.22 -7.06 0.13
N SER A 152 -25.51 -6.50 1.13
CA SER A 152 -25.68 -5.10 1.54
C SER A 152 -25.23 -4.11 0.48
N PHE A 153 -24.12 -4.40 -0.20
CA PHE A 153 -23.55 -3.53 -1.22
C PHE A 153 -24.37 -3.54 -2.53
N SER A 154 -24.85 -4.72 -2.96
CA SER A 154 -25.54 -4.87 -4.24
C SER A 154 -27.07 -4.85 -4.14
N GLY A 155 -27.63 -5.11 -2.95
CA GLY A 155 -29.07 -5.36 -2.76
C GLY A 155 -29.56 -6.71 -3.29
N ALA A 156 -28.69 -7.51 -3.91
CA ALA A 156 -29.04 -8.84 -4.43
C ALA A 156 -28.92 -9.92 -3.35
N LYS A 157 -29.69 -11.01 -3.49
CA LYS A 157 -29.65 -12.18 -2.60
C LYS A 157 -29.50 -13.48 -3.40
N PRO A 158 -28.28 -13.83 -3.85
CA PRO A 158 -28.07 -14.99 -4.69
C PRO A 158 -28.25 -16.31 -3.92
N ASP A 159 -29.17 -17.18 -4.36
CA ASP A 159 -29.43 -18.46 -3.67
C ASP A 159 -28.41 -19.55 -4.01
N HIS A 160 -28.11 -19.75 -5.31
CA HIS A 160 -27.27 -20.87 -5.75
C HIS A 160 -25.77 -20.63 -5.63
N LEU A 161 -25.34 -19.36 -5.60
CA LEU A 161 -23.93 -18.98 -5.52
C LEU A 161 -23.29 -19.53 -4.24
N TYR A 162 -24.01 -19.48 -3.12
CA TYR A 162 -23.50 -19.81 -1.79
C TYR A 162 -23.58 -21.31 -1.44
N LYS A 163 -23.91 -22.18 -2.41
CA LYS A 163 -24.10 -23.62 -2.21
C LYS A 163 -23.03 -24.45 -2.92
N PRO A 164 -21.74 -24.31 -2.56
CA PRO A 164 -20.71 -25.20 -3.07
C PRO A 164 -20.94 -26.63 -2.55
N SER A 165 -20.56 -27.62 -3.35
CA SER A 165 -20.61 -29.04 -2.97
C SER A 165 -19.25 -29.57 -2.46
N PHE A 166 -18.35 -28.68 -2.06
CA PHE A 166 -16.99 -28.98 -1.63
C PHE A 166 -16.52 -27.96 -0.58
N ASP A 167 -15.45 -28.30 0.14
CA ASP A 167 -14.82 -27.42 1.13
C ASP A 167 -14.17 -26.19 0.45
N PRO A 168 -14.59 -24.95 0.76
CA PRO A 168 -14.00 -23.72 0.21
C PRO A 168 -12.47 -23.67 0.26
N ARG A 169 -11.83 -24.29 1.26
CA ARG A 169 -10.37 -24.34 1.42
C ARG A 169 -9.66 -24.99 0.24
N LEU A 170 -10.32 -25.86 -0.52
CA LEU A 170 -9.77 -26.45 -1.75
C LEU A 170 -9.51 -25.41 -2.85
N THR A 171 -10.11 -24.22 -2.75
CA THR A 171 -9.88 -23.12 -3.68
C THR A 171 -8.74 -22.20 -3.27
N ASP A 172 -8.10 -22.45 -2.12
CA ASP A 172 -6.93 -21.69 -1.70
C ASP A 172 -5.79 -21.77 -2.73
N GLY A 173 -5.16 -20.64 -2.99
CA GLY A 173 -4.20 -20.46 -4.07
C GLY A 173 -4.76 -20.45 -5.50
N ASN A 174 -6.05 -20.75 -5.70
CA ASN A 174 -6.70 -20.72 -7.02
C ASN A 174 -7.50 -19.43 -7.25
N ILE A 175 -8.05 -18.85 -6.18
CA ILE A 175 -8.78 -17.58 -6.21
C ILE A 175 -8.52 -16.78 -4.93
N GLU A 176 -8.98 -15.53 -4.90
CA GLU A 176 -9.06 -14.69 -3.71
C GLU A 176 -10.51 -14.39 -3.31
N ASN A 177 -10.74 -14.18 -2.00
CA ASN A 177 -12.01 -13.71 -1.46
C ASN A 177 -13.22 -14.58 -1.83
N PHE A 178 -13.11 -15.91 -1.67
CA PHE A 178 -14.18 -16.89 -1.92
C PHE A 178 -15.53 -16.52 -1.30
N ILE A 179 -16.58 -16.39 -2.11
CA ILE A 179 -17.97 -16.22 -1.63
C ILE A 179 -18.89 -17.37 -2.06
N GLY A 180 -18.47 -18.19 -3.02
CA GLY A 180 -19.34 -19.16 -3.65
C GLY A 180 -18.79 -19.69 -4.97
N VAL A 181 -19.67 -20.31 -5.77
CA VAL A 181 -19.30 -20.99 -7.01
C VAL A 181 -20.26 -20.67 -8.16
N ALA A 182 -19.71 -20.61 -9.38
CA ALA A 182 -20.51 -20.76 -10.58
C ALA A 182 -20.69 -22.25 -10.91
N GLN A 183 -21.88 -22.63 -11.36
CA GLN A 183 -22.18 -24.01 -11.76
C GLN A 183 -22.10 -24.11 -13.28
N VAL A 184 -21.23 -24.98 -13.78
CA VAL A 184 -21.05 -25.23 -15.22
C VAL A 184 -21.67 -26.57 -15.57
N PRO A 185 -22.66 -26.63 -16.48
CA PRO A 185 -23.19 -27.90 -16.96
C PRO A 185 -22.10 -28.72 -17.66
N ILE A 186 -22.00 -30.00 -17.30
CA ILE A 186 -21.05 -30.93 -17.91
C ILE A 186 -21.85 -32.02 -18.60
N GLY A 187 -21.56 -32.23 -19.89
CA GLY A 187 -22.11 -33.30 -20.70
C GLY A 187 -21.08 -34.39 -21.01
N LEU A 188 -21.55 -35.54 -21.47
CA LEU A 188 -20.71 -36.63 -21.96
C LEU A 188 -20.81 -36.70 -23.49
N ALA A 189 -19.67 -36.77 -24.18
CA ALA A 189 -19.61 -36.98 -25.62
C ALA A 189 -19.03 -38.37 -25.91
N GLY A 190 -19.77 -39.20 -26.64
CA GLY A 190 -19.29 -40.51 -27.05
C GLY A 190 -20.33 -41.40 -27.74
N PRO A 191 -19.91 -42.60 -28.18
CA PRO A 191 -18.52 -43.09 -28.14
C PRO A 191 -17.59 -42.33 -29.09
N VAL A 192 -16.30 -42.20 -28.73
CA VAL A 192 -15.26 -41.62 -29.58
C VAL A 192 -14.25 -42.72 -29.91
N MET A 193 -14.09 -43.04 -31.20
CA MET A 193 -13.06 -43.97 -31.66
C MET A 193 -11.70 -43.29 -31.60
N VAL A 194 -10.77 -43.89 -30.86
CA VAL A 194 -9.40 -43.44 -30.66
C VAL A 194 -8.44 -44.50 -31.18
N ASN A 195 -7.52 -44.10 -32.06
CA ASN A 195 -6.41 -44.92 -32.52
C ASN A 195 -5.09 -44.17 -32.25
N GLY A 196 -4.73 -44.05 -30.98
CA GLY A 196 -3.53 -43.34 -30.54
C GLY A 196 -2.41 -44.26 -30.09
N GLU A 197 -1.25 -43.66 -29.83
CA GLU A 197 -0.09 -44.32 -29.20
C GLU A 197 -0.36 -44.68 -27.73
N TYR A 198 -1.05 -43.78 -27.00
CA TYR A 198 -1.30 -43.91 -25.56
C TYR A 198 -2.74 -44.34 -25.19
N ALA A 199 -3.68 -44.27 -26.14
CA ALA A 199 -5.08 -44.67 -25.93
C ALA A 199 -5.65 -45.28 -27.21
N LYS A 200 -6.40 -46.38 -27.11
CA LYS A 200 -6.99 -47.09 -28.24
C LYS A 200 -8.34 -47.71 -27.87
N GLY A 201 -9.35 -47.56 -28.73
CA GLY A 201 -10.72 -48.08 -28.52
C GLY A 201 -11.79 -47.29 -29.23
#